data_AF-A0A4C1UYT6-F1
#
_entry.id   AF-A0A4C1UYT6-F1
#
_cell.length_a   1.000
_cell.length_b   1.000
_cell.length_c   1.000
_cell.angle_alpha   90.00
_cell.angle_beta   90.00
_cell.angle_gamma   90.00
#
_symmetry.space_group_name_H-M   'P 1'
#
loop_
_entity.id
_entity.type
_entity.pdbx_description
1 polymer ?
#
loop_
_entity_poly.entity_id
_entity_poly.type
_entity_poly.pdbx_seq_one_letter_code
_entity_poly.pdbx_strand_id
1 'polypeptide(L)'
;MILTILQYMCIRDVSAIFISGGVYFTGTRRGGRVLQVGPHRYYRHRARGEKEYWVCKFRPYGCRATITTFEDQIICCKPKFVESMKGKRILVIGNYRHCVHKVLGLKTHWTCSTHRRYSCRAVVHTAEDWVVAMKKNHNH
;
A
#
# COMPACT_ATOMS: atom_id res chain seq x y z
N MET A 1 18.38 25.00 -24.75
CA MET A 1 17.19 24.29 -25.25
C MET A 1 17.38 22.80 -24.95
N ILE A 2 16.56 22.25 -24.04
CA ILE A 2 16.11 20.85 -24.00
C ILE A 2 17.24 19.82 -23.85
N LEU A 3 17.44 19.22 -22.68
CA LEU A 3 16.78 17.96 -22.34
C LEU A 3 16.51 17.88 -20.83
N THR A 4 15.22 17.80 -20.55
CA THR A 4 14.56 17.68 -19.24
C THR A 4 15.00 16.46 -18.45
N ILE A 5 15.62 16.69 -17.29
CA ILE A 5 15.95 15.72 -16.23
C ILE A 5 14.67 15.17 -15.51
N LEU A 6 13.51 15.17 -16.17
CA LEU A 6 12.22 14.82 -15.55
C LEU A 6 11.77 13.36 -15.78
N GLN A 7 12.66 12.44 -16.19
CA GLN A 7 12.21 11.13 -16.68
C GLN A 7 12.33 9.93 -15.72
N TYR A 8 12.91 10.04 -14.51
CA TYR A 8 13.27 8.82 -13.76
C TYR A 8 12.90 8.73 -12.28
N MET A 9 11.81 9.38 -11.86
CA MET A 9 11.19 9.03 -10.57
C MET A 9 10.09 7.97 -10.75
N CYS A 10 10.46 6.79 -11.28
CA CYS A 10 9.62 5.60 -11.17
C CYS A 10 9.80 5.08 -9.73
N ILE A 11 8.85 5.41 -8.85
CA ILE A 11 8.84 5.20 -7.40
C ILE A 11 9.50 3.85 -7.03
N ARG A 12 10.70 3.92 -6.43
CA ARG A 12 11.47 2.75 -5.95
C ARG A 12 10.94 2.18 -4.64
N ASP A 13 10.04 2.90 -3.97
CA ASP A 13 9.49 2.51 -2.69
C ASP A 13 7.97 2.56 -2.72
N VAL A 14 7.36 1.37 -2.86
CA VAL A 14 5.90 1.18 -2.81
C VAL A 14 5.33 1.61 -1.44
N SER A 15 6.18 1.80 -0.42
CA SER A 15 5.78 2.32 0.89
C SER A 15 5.58 3.83 0.94
N ALA A 16 5.90 4.56 -0.13
CA ALA A 16 5.62 5.98 -0.30
C ALA A 16 4.33 6.27 -1.09
N ILE A 17 3.45 5.29 -1.32
CA ILE A 17 2.12 5.52 -1.90
C ILE A 17 1.22 6.18 -0.84
N PHE A 18 1.50 7.43 -0.54
CA PHE A 18 0.49 8.44 -0.27
C PHE A 18 0.58 9.43 -1.42
N ILE A 19 -0.01 9.09 -2.56
CA ILE A 19 -0.09 10.05 -3.65
C ILE A 19 -1.35 10.88 -3.41
N SER A 20 -1.13 12.14 -3.12
CA SER A 20 -2.06 13.28 -3.20
C SER A 20 -2.61 13.50 -4.62
N GLY A 21 -2.76 12.43 -5.40
CA GLY A 21 -3.19 12.37 -6.79
C GLY A 21 -3.89 11.04 -6.99
N GLY A 22 -5.15 11.08 -7.41
CA GLY A 22 -6.09 9.96 -7.33
C GLY A 22 -5.58 8.63 -7.90
N VAL A 23 -5.99 7.55 -7.24
CA VAL A 23 -5.85 6.16 -7.71
C VAL A 23 -7.17 5.76 -8.33
N TYR A 24 -7.16 5.34 -9.61
CA TYR A 24 -8.37 4.88 -10.28
C TYR A 24 -8.08 3.88 -11.39
N PHE A 25 -9.09 3.06 -11.69
CA PHE A 25 -9.05 2.11 -12.79
C PHE A 25 -9.63 2.77 -14.05
N THR A 26 -8.98 2.52 -15.19
CA THR A 26 -9.44 2.99 -16.50
C THR A 26 -9.53 1.83 -17.48
N GLY A 27 -10.45 1.92 -18.43
CA GLY A 27 -10.52 1.01 -19.57
C GLY A 27 -9.59 1.45 -20.70
N THR A 28 -9.07 0.49 -21.44
CA THR A 28 -8.45 0.71 -22.76
C THR A 28 -9.51 0.59 -23.85
N ARG A 29 -9.22 1.15 -25.04
CA ARG A 29 -10.08 1.00 -26.23
C ARG A 29 -10.30 -0.46 -26.65
N ARG A 30 -9.46 -1.40 -26.18
CA ARG A 30 -9.55 -2.85 -26.46
C ARG A 30 -10.12 -3.66 -25.29
N GLY A 31 -10.78 -3.00 -24.31
CA GLY A 31 -11.42 -3.67 -23.16
C GLY A 31 -10.49 -4.08 -22.02
N GLY A 32 -9.17 -3.85 -22.13
CA GLY A 32 -8.22 -4.09 -21.04
C GLY A 32 -8.35 -3.05 -19.90
N ARG A 33 -8.03 -3.46 -18.66
CA ARG A 33 -8.02 -2.61 -17.45
C ARG A 33 -6.63 -2.01 -17.22
N VAL A 34 -6.55 -0.74 -16.81
CA VAL A 34 -5.31 0.00 -16.52
C VAL A 34 -5.45 0.70 -15.17
N LEU A 35 -4.44 0.56 -14.33
CA LEU A 35 -4.37 1.24 -13.04
C LEU A 35 -3.61 2.56 -13.20
N GLN A 36 -4.27 3.68 -12.92
CA GLN A 36 -3.68 5.01 -12.88
C GLN A 36 -3.34 5.38 -11.43
N VAL A 37 -2.11 5.81 -11.19
CA VAL A 37 -1.63 6.28 -9.88
C VAL A 37 -0.86 7.59 -10.10
N GLY A 38 -1.49 8.73 -9.81
CA GLY A 38 -0.93 10.04 -10.15
C GLY A 38 -0.59 10.13 -11.65
N PRO A 39 0.63 10.52 -12.05
CA PRO A 39 1.05 10.57 -13.46
C PRO A 39 1.43 9.20 -14.04
N HIS A 40 1.46 8.14 -13.22
CA HIS A 40 1.99 6.84 -13.62
C HIS A 40 0.88 5.86 -14.00
N ARG A 41 1.11 5.12 -15.10
CA ARG A 41 0.21 4.07 -15.61
C ARG A 41 0.80 2.70 -15.39
N TYR A 42 -0.04 1.80 -14.91
CA TYR A 42 0.29 0.40 -14.69
C TYR A 42 -0.67 -0.51 -15.46
N TYR A 43 -0.11 -1.53 -16.10
CA TYR A 43 -0.88 -2.54 -16.82
C TYR A 43 -0.95 -3.81 -16.01
N ARG A 44 -2.08 -4.51 -16.11
CA ARG A 44 -2.26 -5.81 -15.48
C ARG A 44 -1.24 -6.80 -16.07
N HIS A 45 -0.44 -7.39 -15.19
CA HIS A 45 0.55 -8.42 -15.54
C HIS A 45 -0.02 -9.81 -15.33
N ARG A 46 -0.62 -10.06 -14.16
CA ARG A 46 -1.24 -11.35 -13.81
C ARG A 46 -2.29 -11.14 -12.71
N ALA A 47 -3.18 -12.11 -12.57
CA ALA A 47 -4.11 -12.19 -11.44
C ALA A 47 -3.97 -13.54 -10.74
N ARG A 48 -4.22 -13.57 -9.43
CA ARG A 48 -4.29 -14.80 -8.62
C ARG A 48 -5.41 -14.63 -7.58
N GLY A 49 -6.52 -15.32 -7.77
CA GLY A 49 -7.74 -15.03 -7.01
C GLY A 49 -8.14 -13.57 -7.19
N GLU A 50 -8.45 -12.90 -6.08
CA GLU A 50 -8.82 -11.47 -6.05
C GLU A 50 -7.63 -10.51 -6.12
N LYS A 51 -6.39 -11.04 -6.17
CA LYS A 51 -5.20 -10.22 -6.31
C LYS A 51 -4.88 -9.95 -7.76
N GLU A 52 -4.71 -8.68 -8.11
CA GLU A 52 -4.17 -8.26 -9.40
C GLU A 52 -2.77 -7.66 -9.22
N TYR A 53 -1.84 -8.08 -10.08
CA TYR A 53 -0.46 -7.61 -10.10
C TYR A 53 -0.28 -6.71 -11.31
N TRP A 54 0.24 -5.51 -11.06
CA TRP A 54 0.34 -4.44 -12.03
C TRP A 54 1.79 -4.04 -12.21
N VAL A 55 2.19 -3.80 -13.45
CA VAL A 55 3.56 -3.40 -13.82
C VAL A 55 3.53 -2.05 -14.50
N CYS A 56 4.52 -1.21 -14.21
CA CYS A 56 4.63 0.11 -14.83
C CYS A 56 4.71 -0.01 -16.36
N LYS A 57 4.07 0.94 -17.07
CA LYS A 57 4.18 1.11 -18.53
C LYS A 57 5.64 1.09 -19.02
N PHE A 58 6.56 1.63 -18.23
CA PHE A 58 7.98 1.73 -18.59
C PHE A 58 8.80 0.49 -18.26
N ARG A 59 8.18 -0.66 -17.95
CA ARG A 59 8.89 -1.92 -17.69
C ARG A 59 9.81 -2.39 -18.84
N PRO A 60 9.45 -2.23 -20.13
CA PRO A 60 10.38 -2.51 -21.24
C PRO A 60 11.64 -1.63 -21.23
N TYR A 61 11.58 -0.45 -20.62
CA TYR A 61 12.70 0.48 -20.47
C TYR A 61 13.43 0.32 -19.12
N GLY A 62 13.19 -0.79 -18.40
CA GLY A 62 13.88 -1.11 -17.15
C GLY A 62 13.22 -0.63 -15.87
N CYS A 63 12.05 0.06 -15.90
CA CYS A 63 11.35 0.36 -14.66
C CYS A 63 10.84 -0.94 -13.97
N ARG A 64 11.16 -1.09 -12.68
CA ARG A 64 10.77 -2.27 -11.86
C ARG A 64 9.59 -2.01 -10.93
N ALA A 65 8.96 -0.84 -11.01
CA ALA A 65 7.81 -0.50 -10.19
C ALA A 65 6.65 -1.47 -10.46
N THR A 66 6.12 -2.04 -9.38
CA THR A 66 4.96 -2.93 -9.40
C THR A 66 3.99 -2.53 -8.31
N ILE A 67 2.71 -2.80 -8.56
CA ILE A 67 1.63 -2.58 -7.60
C ILE A 67 0.84 -3.88 -7.50
N THR A 68 0.38 -4.19 -6.30
CA THR A 68 -0.60 -5.27 -6.10
C THR A 68 -1.89 -4.63 -5.61
N THR A 69 -3.01 -5.05 -6.16
CA THR A 69 -4.33 -4.67 -5.66
C THR A 69 -5.09 -5.90 -5.16
N PHE A 70 -5.98 -5.68 -4.21
CA PHE A 70 -6.97 -6.64 -3.72
C PHE A 70 -8.31 -5.91 -3.65
N GLU A 71 -9.34 -6.44 -4.32
CA GLU A 71 -10.66 -5.78 -4.44
C GLU A 71 -10.54 -4.27 -4.74
N ASP A 72 -9.78 -3.94 -5.79
CA ASP A 72 -9.53 -2.57 -6.23
C ASP A 72 -8.75 -1.66 -5.26
N GLN A 73 -8.28 -2.16 -4.11
CA GLN A 73 -7.40 -1.44 -3.18
C GLN A 73 -5.93 -1.80 -3.38
N ILE A 74 -5.04 -0.80 -3.41
CA ILE A 74 -3.60 -1.05 -3.40
C ILE A 74 -3.19 -1.63 -2.04
N ILE A 75 -2.47 -2.76 -2.07
CA ILE A 75 -1.94 -3.41 -0.88
C ILE A 75 -0.40 -3.28 -0.84
N CYS A 76 0.12 -2.95 0.33
CA CYS A 76 1.56 -2.76 0.55
C CYS A 76 2.28 -4.07 0.89
N CYS A 77 1.72 -4.85 1.82
CA CYS A 77 2.31 -6.10 2.28
C CYS A 77 1.31 -6.96 3.05
N LYS A 78 1.65 -8.26 3.23
CA LYS A 78 1.00 -9.12 4.21
C LYS A 78 1.65 -8.87 5.57
N PRO A 79 0.93 -8.36 6.57
CA PRO A 79 1.48 -8.21 7.91
C PRO A 79 1.40 -9.52 8.70
N LYS A 80 2.08 -9.55 9.85
CA LYS A 80 1.95 -10.63 10.82
C LYS A 80 0.92 -10.26 11.89
N PHE A 81 0.08 -11.20 12.26
CA PHE A 81 -0.83 -11.07 13.39
C PHE A 81 -0.37 -11.97 14.53
N VAL A 82 -0.48 -11.47 15.76
CA VAL A 82 -0.24 -12.23 16.98
C VAL A 82 -1.35 -11.96 17.98
N GLU A 83 -1.57 -12.87 18.90
CA GLU A 83 -2.47 -12.64 20.02
C GLU A 83 -1.69 -12.10 21.23
N SER A 84 -2.31 -11.15 21.93
CA SER A 84 -1.83 -10.75 23.26
C SER A 84 -2.20 -11.80 24.30
N MET A 85 -1.57 -11.76 25.48
CA MET A 85 -1.90 -12.65 26.60
C MET A 85 -3.38 -12.58 27.03
N LYS A 86 -4.09 -11.50 26.66
CA LYS A 86 -5.52 -11.30 26.95
C LYS A 86 -6.42 -11.62 25.74
N GLY A 87 -5.91 -12.35 24.75
CA GLY A 87 -6.65 -12.75 23.54
C GLY A 87 -6.89 -11.65 22.51
N LYS A 88 -6.39 -10.43 22.72
CA LYS A 88 -6.55 -9.34 21.71
C LYS A 88 -5.62 -9.54 20.53
N ARG A 89 -6.14 -9.38 19.31
CA ARG A 89 -5.37 -9.37 18.06
C ARG A 89 -4.44 -8.15 18.00
N ILE A 90 -3.17 -8.40 17.67
CA ILE A 90 -2.11 -7.39 17.54
C ILE A 90 -1.48 -7.52 16.16
N LEU A 91 -1.32 -6.38 15.49
CA LEU A 91 -0.66 -6.27 14.20
C LEU A 91 0.84 -6.03 14.40
N VAL A 92 1.68 -6.79 13.71
CA VAL A 92 3.15 -6.69 13.78
C VAL A 92 3.71 -6.37 12.40
N ILE A 93 4.44 -5.26 12.31
CA ILE A 93 5.14 -4.81 11.10
C ILE A 93 6.58 -4.48 11.49
N GLY A 94 7.54 -5.23 10.95
CA GLY A 94 8.94 -5.17 11.40
C GLY A 94 9.02 -5.45 12.90
N ASN A 95 9.63 -4.52 13.64
CA ASN A 95 9.78 -4.61 15.10
C ASN A 95 8.67 -3.87 15.88
N TYR A 96 7.68 -3.31 15.18
CA TYR A 96 6.64 -2.49 15.78
C TYR A 96 5.33 -3.25 15.93
N ARG A 97 4.72 -3.12 17.10
CA ARG A 97 3.42 -3.70 17.44
C ARG A 97 2.36 -2.61 17.39
N HIS A 98 1.20 -2.97 16.86
CA HIS A 98 0.08 -2.05 16.70
C HIS A 98 -1.18 -2.69 17.28
N CYS A 99 -1.90 -1.91 18.08
CA CYS A 99 -3.15 -2.30 18.70
C CYS A 99 -4.32 -1.82 17.83
N VAL A 100 -5.44 -2.54 17.88
CA VAL A 100 -6.68 -2.11 17.23
C VAL A 100 -7.13 -0.78 17.88
N HIS A 101 -7.36 0.22 17.03
CA HIS A 101 -7.97 1.49 17.40
C HIS A 101 -9.45 1.54 17.01
N LYS A 102 -9.79 1.12 15.78
CA LYS A 102 -11.17 1.07 15.28
C LYS A 102 -11.32 -0.02 14.22
N VAL A 103 -12.48 -0.68 14.18
CA VAL A 103 -12.87 -1.61 13.11
C VAL A 103 -14.04 -1.00 12.36
N LEU A 104 -14.00 -1.04 11.02
CA LEU A 104 -14.96 -0.45 10.09
C LEU A 104 -15.23 -1.46 8.95
N GLY A 105 -16.17 -2.37 9.15
CA GLY A 105 -16.41 -3.47 8.22
C GLY A 105 -15.13 -4.29 8.00
N LEU A 106 -14.69 -4.40 6.75
CA LEU A 106 -13.44 -5.09 6.38
C LEU A 106 -12.16 -4.31 6.74
N LYS A 107 -12.27 -3.02 7.04
CA LYS A 107 -11.12 -2.16 7.33
C LYS A 107 -10.85 -2.07 8.83
N THR A 108 -9.61 -2.32 9.24
CA THR A 108 -9.17 -2.10 10.62
C THR A 108 -8.14 -0.98 10.70
N HIS A 109 -8.33 -0.07 11.63
CA HIS A 109 -7.42 1.02 11.97
C HIS A 109 -6.60 0.61 13.20
N TRP A 110 -5.28 0.66 13.07
CA TRP A 110 -4.32 0.23 14.07
C TRP A 110 -3.43 1.40 14.47
N THR A 111 -3.18 1.54 15.76
CA THR A 111 -2.23 2.54 16.30
C THR A 111 -1.05 1.84 16.94
N CYS A 112 0.13 2.47 16.91
CA CYS A 112 1.30 1.93 17.59
C CYS A 112 0.98 1.61 19.06
N SER A 113 1.43 0.46 19.56
CA SER A 113 1.18 0.04 20.94
C SER A 113 1.75 1.01 21.97
N THR A 114 2.76 1.80 21.57
CA THR A 114 3.39 2.81 22.40
C THR A 114 2.77 4.20 22.26
N HIS A 115 1.70 4.38 21.46
CA HIS A 115 1.05 5.68 21.22
C HIS A 115 0.74 6.43 22.52
N ARG A 116 0.29 5.74 23.57
CA ARG A 116 0.00 6.38 24.87
C ARG A 116 1.25 6.72 25.70
N ARG A 117 2.35 5.97 25.53
CA ARG A 117 3.57 6.12 26.33
C ARG A 117 4.53 7.13 25.73
N TYR A 118 4.71 7.09 24.41
CA TYR A 118 5.66 7.93 23.69
C TYR A 118 4.97 8.93 22.77
N SER A 119 3.64 9.08 22.83
CA SER A 119 2.89 9.92 21.88
C SER A 119 3.17 9.54 20.40
N CYS A 120 3.51 8.27 20.16
CA CYS A 120 3.87 7.75 18.85
C CYS A 120 2.69 7.84 17.89
N ARG A 121 2.86 8.50 16.74
CA ARG A 121 1.79 8.77 15.76
C ARG A 121 1.77 7.79 14.59
N ALA A 122 2.46 6.66 14.72
CA ALA A 122 2.45 5.62 13.69
C ALA A 122 1.09 4.91 13.67
N VAL A 123 0.53 4.78 12.47
CA VAL A 123 -0.82 4.25 12.21
C VAL A 123 -0.75 3.31 11.02
N VAL A 124 -1.52 2.23 11.08
CA VAL A 124 -1.67 1.28 9.98
C VAL A 124 -3.15 1.07 9.72
N HIS A 125 -3.53 0.96 8.45
CA HIS A 125 -4.85 0.50 8.04
C HIS A 125 -4.69 -0.83 7.33
N THR A 126 -5.49 -1.82 7.73
CA THR A 126 -5.62 -3.08 7.01
C THR A 126 -7.01 -3.20 6.40
N ALA A 127 -7.11 -3.84 5.25
CA ALA A 127 -8.35 -4.47 4.79
C ALA A 127 -8.13 -5.97 4.94
N GLU A 128 -8.96 -6.61 5.77
CA GLU A 128 -8.78 -8.00 6.20
C GLU A 128 -7.35 -8.26 6.72
N ASP A 129 -6.60 -9.11 6.02
CA ASP A 129 -5.24 -9.55 6.33
C ASP A 129 -4.16 -8.83 5.51
N TRP A 130 -4.47 -7.68 4.90
CA TRP A 130 -3.54 -6.91 4.07
C TRP A 130 -3.38 -5.48 4.55
N VAL A 131 -2.15 -4.98 4.54
CA VAL A 131 -1.89 -3.55 4.79
C VAL A 131 -2.25 -2.77 3.55
N VAL A 132 -3.19 -1.83 3.68
CA VAL A 132 -3.62 -0.94 2.58
C VAL A 132 -3.06 0.48 2.72
N ALA A 133 -2.67 0.87 3.95
CA ALA A 133 -1.97 2.12 4.20
C ALA A 133 -1.18 2.05 5.51
N MET A 134 -0.04 2.75 5.59
CA MET A 134 0.71 2.87 6.84
C MET A 134 1.50 4.18 6.92
N LYS A 135 1.39 4.88 8.04
CA LYS A 135 2.23 6.03 8.40
C LYS A 135 3.31 5.56 9.38
N LYS A 136 4.56 5.44 8.93
CA LYS A 136 5.70 4.87 9.70
C LYS A 136 6.40 5.86 10.63
N ASN A 137 5.72 6.90 11.12
CA ASN A 137 6.35 7.95 11.94
C ASN A 137 6.47 7.47 13.41
N HIS A 138 7.35 6.50 13.62
CA HIS A 138 7.76 6.06 14.96
C HIS A 138 8.77 7.07 15.51
N ASN A 139 8.66 7.35 16.80
CA ASN A 139 9.55 8.26 17.55
C ASN A 139 10.30 7.50 18.65
N HIS A 140 10.48 6.19 18.47
CA HIS A 140 11.05 5.24 19.42
C HIS A 140 11.52 3.97 18.69
#